data_AF-A0A5N7WHT1-F1
#
_entry.id   AF-A0A5N7WHT1-F1
#
_cell.length_a   1.000
_cell.length_b   1.000
_cell.length_c   1.000
_cell.angle_alpha   90.00
_cell.angle_beta   90.00
_cell.angle_gamma   90.00
#
_symmetry.space_group_name_H-M   'P 1'
#
loop_
_entity.id
_entity.type
_entity.pdbx_description
1 polymer ?
#
loop_
_entity_poly.entity_id
_entity_poly.type
_entity_poly.pdbx_seq_one_letter_code
_entity_poly.pdbx_strand_id
1 'polypeptide(L)'
;MHTVSPDPRSAELESSRPPGMDAQLWSEASAEQKLVLLRIAKQRARIKARAAAKAQALALRSTEAPHVDADAPLPERLLSFVRLHPLATAAAGGLLLVLGPRKLIRWGSAALPWILKLQQRTRG
;
A
#
# COMPACT_ATOMS: atom_id res chain seq x y z
N MET A 1 -2.52 61.70 5.93
CA MET A 1 -1.63 60.51 5.77
C MET A 1 -1.89 59.59 6.94
N HIS A 2 -2.76 58.60 6.79
CA HIS A 2 -3.03 57.62 7.85
C HIS A 2 -1.95 56.53 7.79
N THR A 3 -1.01 56.55 8.73
CA THR A 3 -0.07 55.45 8.95
C THR A 3 -0.80 54.34 9.69
N VAL A 4 -1.33 53.36 8.96
CA VAL A 4 -1.86 52.12 9.56
C VAL A 4 -0.67 51.40 10.17
N SER A 5 -0.58 51.40 11.51
CA SER A 5 0.43 50.66 12.24
C SER A 5 0.20 49.17 12.00
N PRO A 6 1.19 48.39 11.54
CA PRO A 6 0.98 46.97 11.27
C PRO A 6 0.73 46.22 12.58
N ASP A 7 -0.41 45.54 12.67
CA ASP A 7 -0.73 44.68 13.80
C ASP A 7 0.39 43.63 13.97
N PRO A 8 0.92 43.42 15.20
CA PRO A 8 2.05 42.53 15.45
C PRO A 8 1.75 41.06 15.06
N ARG A 9 0.49 40.63 15.15
CA ARG A 9 0.06 39.31 14.66
C ARG A 9 0.20 39.14 13.15
N SER A 10 0.01 40.21 12.38
CA SER A 10 0.15 40.17 10.93
C SER A 10 1.60 39.99 10.52
N ALA A 11 2.54 40.58 11.26
CA ALA A 11 3.97 40.39 11.06
C ALA A 11 4.44 38.96 11.39
N GLU A 12 3.94 38.36 12.48
CA GLU A 12 4.22 36.95 12.81
C GLU A 12 3.67 35.99 11.74
N LEU A 13 2.49 36.27 11.20
CA LEU A 13 1.89 35.45 10.14
C LEU A 13 2.68 35.56 8.83
N GLU A 14 3.12 36.76 8.42
CA GLU A 14 4.00 36.94 7.24
C GLU A 14 5.31 36.15 7.35
N SER A 15 5.90 36.06 8.54
CA SER A 15 7.11 35.25 8.80
C SER A 15 6.88 33.74 8.68
N SER A 16 5.63 33.26 8.69
CA SER A 16 5.31 31.84 8.82
C SER A 16 4.84 31.18 7.52
N ARG A 17 5.06 31.81 6.36
CA ARG A 17 4.63 31.26 5.06
C ARG A 17 5.13 29.82 4.86
N PRO A 18 4.25 28.87 4.51
CA PRO A 18 4.65 27.48 4.33
C PRO A 18 5.53 27.31 3.07
N PRO A 19 6.52 26.41 3.11
CA PRO A 19 7.47 26.21 2.01
C PRO A 19 6.76 25.74 0.74
N GLY A 20 7.06 26.38 -0.39
CA GLY A 20 6.46 26.07 -1.70
C GLY A 20 5.05 26.64 -1.92
N MET A 21 4.55 27.50 -1.03
CA MET A 21 3.31 28.27 -1.25
C MET A 21 3.61 29.52 -2.07
N ASP A 22 2.75 29.94 -3.00
CA ASP A 22 2.95 31.15 -3.81
C ASP A 22 2.91 32.44 -2.98
N ALA A 23 3.78 33.40 -3.35
CA ALA A 23 3.99 34.63 -2.57
C ALA A 23 2.77 35.55 -2.65
N GLN A 24 2.23 35.68 -3.86
CA GLN A 24 1.12 36.58 -4.13
C GLN A 24 -0.19 36.08 -3.50
N LEU A 25 -0.45 34.77 -3.59
CA LEU A 25 -1.61 34.15 -2.94
C LEU A 25 -1.53 34.28 -1.41
N TRP A 26 -0.33 34.26 -0.84
CA TRP A 26 -0.13 34.46 0.59
C TRP A 26 -0.41 35.91 1.01
N SER A 27 0.07 36.90 0.25
CA SER A 27 -0.14 38.32 0.55
C SER A 27 -1.60 38.75 0.37
N GLU A 28 -2.32 38.17 -0.59
CA GLU A 28 -3.74 38.45 -0.84
C GLU A 28 -4.68 37.74 0.17
N ALA A 29 -4.20 36.71 0.87
CA ALA A 29 -5.00 35.94 1.80
C ALA A 29 -5.26 36.68 3.13
N SER A 30 -6.50 36.61 3.60
CA SER A 30 -6.90 37.11 4.91
C SER A 30 -6.24 36.30 6.06
N ALA A 31 -6.25 36.85 7.27
CA ALA A 31 -5.64 36.20 8.44
C ALA A 31 -6.23 34.80 8.71
N GLU A 32 -7.55 34.64 8.59
CA GLU A 32 -8.22 33.33 8.73
C GLU A 32 -7.81 32.36 7.63
N GLN A 33 -7.67 32.84 6.39
CA GLN A 33 -7.20 32.01 5.27
C GLN A 33 -5.76 31.54 5.49
N LYS A 34 -4.87 32.41 5.98
CA LYS A 34 -3.49 32.05 6.33
C LYS A 34 -3.44 30.91 7.35
N LEU A 35 -4.29 30.92 8.38
CA LEU A 35 -4.39 29.84 9.37
C LEU A 35 -4.83 28.51 8.76
N VAL A 36 -5.81 28.53 7.85
CA VAL A 36 -6.25 27.32 7.12
C VAL A 36 -5.13 26.79 6.24
N LEU A 37 -4.44 27.66 5.50
CA LEU A 37 -3.32 27.28 4.64
C LEU A 37 -2.17 26.64 5.43
N LEU A 38 -1.83 27.19 6.60
CA LEU A 38 -0.84 26.59 7.50
C LEU A 38 -1.24 25.18 7.95
N ARG A 39 -2.52 24.99 8.28
CA ARG A 39 -3.05 23.68 8.67
C ARG A 39 -2.96 22.68 7.51
N ILE A 40 -3.33 23.09 6.30
CA ILE A 40 -3.24 22.27 5.09
C ILE A 40 -1.77 21.91 4.82
N ALA A 41 -0.86 22.86 4.92
CA ALA A 41 0.57 22.61 4.74
C ALA A 41 1.10 21.55 5.71
N LYS A 42 0.73 21.66 7.00
CA LYS A 42 1.08 20.65 8.03
C LYS A 42 0.51 19.27 7.69
N GLN A 43 -0.74 19.19 7.24
CA GLN A 43 -1.37 17.93 6.84
C GLN A 43 -0.67 17.31 5.62
N ARG A 44 -0.39 18.11 4.59
CA ARG A 44 0.33 17.65 3.39
C ARG A 44 1.74 17.16 3.72
N ALA A 45 2.46 17.85 4.60
CA ALA A 45 3.78 17.41 5.06
C ALA A 45 3.72 16.01 5.70
N ARG A 46 2.72 15.76 6.56
CA ARG A 46 2.50 14.44 7.18
C ARG A 46 2.20 13.35 6.15
N ILE A 47 1.38 13.65 5.15
CA ILE A 47 1.05 12.70 4.07
C ILE A 47 2.28 12.42 3.22
N LYS A 48 3.05 13.45 2.84
CA LYS A 48 4.27 13.33 2.05
C LYS A 48 5.32 12.47 2.75
N ALA A 49 5.52 12.66 4.06
CA ALA A 49 6.43 11.84 4.85
C ALA A 49 6.03 10.36 4.85
N ARG A 50 4.73 10.06 5.02
CA ARG A 50 4.21 8.69 4.93
C ARG A 50 4.36 8.09 3.54
N ALA A 51 4.10 8.87 2.50
CA ALA A 51 4.25 8.44 1.11
C ALA A 51 5.72 8.12 0.80
N ALA A 52 6.67 8.94 1.26
CA ALA A 52 8.09 8.70 1.10
C ALA A 52 8.55 7.41 1.80
N ALA A 53 8.12 7.18 3.05
CA ALA A 53 8.43 5.94 3.77
C ALA A 53 7.86 4.70 3.06
N LYS A 54 6.63 4.79 2.53
CA LYS A 54 6.01 3.71 1.76
C LYS A 54 6.75 3.46 0.44
N ALA A 55 7.17 4.51 -0.26
CA ALA A 55 7.95 4.39 -1.49
C ALA A 55 9.30 3.71 -1.24
N GLN A 56 9.99 4.07 -0.14
CA GLN A 56 11.23 3.41 0.26
C GLN A 56 10.99 1.93 0.59
N ALA A 57 9.96 1.61 1.38
CA ALA A 57 9.62 0.22 1.69
C ALA A 57 9.26 -0.60 0.43
N LEU A 58 8.59 0.01 -0.54
CA LEU A 58 8.27 -0.63 -1.82
C LEU A 58 9.54 -0.83 -2.66
N ALA A 59 10.44 0.15 -2.70
CA ALA A 59 11.73 0.01 -3.39
C ALA A 59 12.56 -1.14 -2.82
N LEU A 60 12.64 -1.26 -1.49
CA LEU A 60 13.32 -2.37 -0.82
C LEU A 60 12.66 -3.73 -1.12
N ARG A 61 11.32 -3.80 -1.14
CA ARG A 61 10.60 -5.01 -1.56
C ARG A 61 10.76 -5.33 -3.04
N SER A 62 11.05 -4.34 -3.88
CA SER A 62 11.27 -4.55 -5.31
C SER A 62 12.65 -5.15 -5.58
N THR A 63 13.63 -4.80 -4.75
CA THR A 63 14.98 -5.39 -4.78
C THR A 63 15.01 -6.78 -4.17
N GLU A 64 14.13 -7.07 -3.22
CA GLU A 64 13.94 -8.41 -2.67
C GLU A 64 13.06 -9.21 -3.62
N ALA A 65 13.69 -9.83 -4.63
CA ALA A 65 12.97 -10.67 -5.58
C ALA A 65 12.13 -11.70 -4.82
N PRO A 66 10.84 -11.87 -5.17
CA PRO A 66 9.97 -12.84 -4.51
C PRO A 66 10.46 -14.25 -4.86
N HIS A 67 11.34 -14.77 -4.01
CA HIS A 67 11.95 -16.08 -4.20
C HIS A 67 11.07 -17.13 -3.54
N VAL A 68 10.50 -18.02 -4.36
CA VAL A 68 9.97 -19.28 -3.86
C VAL A 68 11.16 -20.20 -3.72
N ASP A 69 11.47 -20.57 -2.49
CA ASP A 69 12.49 -21.59 -2.21
C ASP A 69 12.08 -22.92 -2.87
N ALA A 70 12.84 -23.30 -3.89
CA ALA A 70 12.61 -24.48 -4.71
C ALA A 70 13.10 -25.77 -4.04
N ASP A 71 13.57 -25.72 -2.78
CA ASP A 71 13.93 -26.87 -1.95
C ASP A 71 13.03 -27.02 -0.71
N ALA A 72 12.19 -26.02 -0.39
CA ALA A 72 11.23 -26.09 0.72
C ALA A 72 10.19 -27.23 0.55
N PRO A 73 9.63 -27.80 1.64
CA PRO A 73 8.55 -28.78 1.54
C PRO A 73 7.32 -28.20 0.79
N LEU A 74 6.67 -29.01 -0.05
CA LEU A 74 5.54 -28.61 -0.92
C LEU A 74 4.45 -27.72 -0.25
N PRO A 75 3.96 -28.01 0.97
CA PRO A 75 2.96 -27.14 1.61
C PRO A 75 3.49 -25.73 1.91
N GLU A 76 4.79 -25.61 2.22
CA GLU A 76 5.44 -24.34 2.52
C GLU A 76 5.63 -23.51 1.24
N ARG A 77 5.98 -24.17 0.12
CA ARG A 77 5.96 -23.53 -1.21
C ARG A 77 4.57 -23.05 -1.57
N LEU A 78 3.54 -23.86 -1.35
CA LEU A 78 2.16 -23.46 -1.63
C LEU A 78 1.78 -22.18 -0.86
N LEU A 79 2.17 -22.09 0.42
CA LEU A 79 1.90 -20.93 1.25
C LEU A 79 2.67 -19.69 0.78
N SER A 80 3.92 -19.85 0.33
CA SER A 80 4.68 -18.78 -0.30
C SER A 80 4.04 -18.31 -1.61
N PHE A 81 3.58 -19.22 -2.48
CA PHE A 81 2.85 -18.89 -3.71
C PHE A 81 1.56 -18.11 -3.43
N VAL A 82 0.80 -18.50 -2.41
CA VAL A 82 -0.41 -17.78 -1.98
C VAL A 82 -0.07 -16.34 -1.57
N ARG A 83 1.02 -16.17 -0.81
CA ARG A 83 1.49 -14.84 -0.38
C ARG A 83 2.01 -13.99 -1.54
N LEU A 84 2.69 -14.61 -2.50
CA LEU A 84 3.31 -13.93 -3.63
C LEU A 84 2.30 -13.59 -4.75
N HIS A 85 1.24 -14.38 -4.91
CA HIS A 85 0.23 -14.18 -5.95
C HIS A 85 -1.20 -14.06 -5.37
N PRO A 86 -1.49 -13.00 -4.58
CA PRO A 86 -2.78 -12.84 -3.93
C PRO A 86 -3.95 -12.72 -4.92
N LEU A 87 -3.74 -12.11 -6.09
CA LEU A 87 -4.76 -12.03 -7.14
C LEU A 87 -5.09 -13.41 -7.76
N ALA A 88 -4.08 -14.20 -8.10
CA ALA A 88 -4.28 -15.54 -8.65
C ALA A 88 -4.96 -16.44 -7.61
N THR A 89 -4.57 -16.31 -6.35
CA THR A 89 -5.15 -17.08 -5.25
C THR A 89 -6.60 -16.68 -4.99
N ALA A 90 -6.92 -15.39 -4.99
CA ALA A 90 -8.28 -14.89 -4.84
C ALA A 90 -9.18 -15.35 -6.00
N ALA A 91 -8.67 -15.31 -7.24
CA ALA A 91 -9.39 -15.81 -8.41
C ALA A 91 -9.65 -17.32 -8.29
N ALA A 92 -8.64 -18.11 -7.93
CA ALA A 92 -8.78 -19.56 -7.72
C ALA A 92 -9.77 -19.87 -6.59
N GLY A 93 -9.65 -19.19 -5.45
CA GLY A 93 -10.55 -19.34 -4.30
C GLY A 93 -11.99 -18.98 -4.65
N GLY A 94 -12.20 -17.90 -5.41
CA GLY A 94 -13.51 -17.50 -5.93
C GLY A 94 -14.11 -18.55 -6.86
N LEU A 95 -13.29 -19.11 -7.77
CA LEU A 95 -13.74 -20.17 -8.67
C LEU A 95 -14.16 -21.43 -7.91
N LEU A 96 -13.40 -21.80 -6.88
CA LEU A 96 -13.72 -22.93 -5.99
C LEU A 96 -15.04 -22.73 -5.25
N LEU A 97 -15.31 -21.51 -4.77
CA LEU A 97 -16.58 -21.16 -4.12
C LEU A 97 -17.76 -21.25 -5.09
N VAL A 98 -17.61 -20.79 -6.33
CA VAL A 98 -18.66 -20.86 -7.37
C VAL A 98 -18.96 -22.31 -7.77
N LEU A 99 -17.94 -23.17 -7.85
CA LEU A 99 -18.12 -24.57 -8.24
C LEU A 99 -18.81 -25.41 -7.15
N GLY A 100 -18.64 -25.00 -5.89
CA GLY A 100 -19.27 -25.60 -4.71
C GLY A 100 -18.59 -26.90 -4.23
N PRO A 101 -18.71 -27.23 -2.93
CA PRO A 101 -17.95 -28.31 -2.30
C PRO A 101 -18.31 -29.70 -2.84
N ARG A 102 -19.57 -29.93 -3.24
CA ARG A 102 -20.03 -31.23 -3.75
C ARG A 102 -19.36 -31.63 -5.07
N LYS A 103 -19.15 -30.68 -5.98
CA LYS A 103 -18.42 -30.94 -7.23
C LYS A 103 -16.93 -31.12 -6.95
N LEU A 104 -16.37 -30.36 -6.02
CA LEU A 104 -14.97 -30.50 -5.64
C LEU A 104 -14.64 -31.88 -5.07
N ILE A 105 -15.45 -32.40 -4.16
CA ILE A 105 -15.24 -33.71 -3.54
C ILE A 105 -15.33 -34.82 -4.59
N ARG A 106 -16.29 -34.75 -5.51
CA ARG A 106 -16.48 -35.78 -6.55
C ARG A 106 -15.33 -35.84 -7.56
N TRP A 107 -14.77 -34.69 -7.93
CA TRP A 107 -13.64 -34.63 -8.85
C TRP A 107 -12.31 -34.85 -8.13
N GLY A 108 -12.19 -34.40 -6.88
CA GLY A 108 -11.02 -34.62 -6.02
C GLY A 108 -10.82 -36.08 -5.66
N SER A 109 -11.90 -36.82 -5.36
CA SER A 109 -11.82 -38.27 -5.10
C SER A 109 -11.43 -39.06 -6.36
N ALA A 110 -11.89 -38.64 -7.54
CA ALA A 110 -11.49 -39.24 -8.81
C ALA A 110 -10.00 -39.01 -9.14
N ALA A 111 -9.43 -37.87 -8.72
CA ALA A 111 -8.02 -37.55 -8.91
C ALA A 111 -7.09 -38.19 -7.86
N LEU A 112 -7.63 -38.58 -6.70
CA LEU A 112 -6.88 -39.18 -5.59
C LEU A 112 -5.95 -40.36 -5.96
N PRO A 113 -6.38 -41.38 -6.74
CA PRO A 113 -5.50 -42.49 -7.10
C PRO A 113 -4.29 -42.07 -7.95
N TRP A 114 -4.44 -41.04 -8.79
CA TRP A 114 -3.33 -40.49 -9.58
C TRP A 114 -2.32 -39.74 -8.70
N ILE A 115 -2.80 -39.00 -7.69
CA ILE A 115 -1.94 -38.30 -6.73
C ILE A 115 -1.11 -39.30 -5.94
N LEU A 116 -1.73 -40.39 -5.44
CA LEU A 116 -1.02 -41.44 -4.72
C LEU A 116 0.06 -42.11 -5.58
N LYS A 117 -0.24 -42.34 -6.87
CA LYS A 117 0.73 -42.87 -7.83
C LYS A 117 1.92 -41.93 -8.05
N LEU A 118 1.68 -40.62 -8.07
CA LEU A 118 2.74 -39.62 -8.21
C LEU A 118 3.62 -39.53 -6.96
N GLN A 119 3.02 -39.63 -5.77
CA GLN A 119 3.75 -39.65 -4.50
C GLN A 119 4.60 -40.91 -4.32
N GLN A 120 4.13 -42.06 -4.81
CA GLN A 120 4.92 -43.29 -4.84
C GLN A 120 6.15 -43.14 -5.73
N ARG A 121 6.02 -42.47 -6.88
CA ARG A 121 7.15 -42.21 -7.80
C ARG A 121 8.19 -41.25 -7.25
N THR A 122 7.81 -40.37 -6.33
CA THR A 122 8.74 -39.42 -5.68
C THR A 122 9.41 -39.99 -4.44
N ARG A 123 8.95 -41.14 -3.93
CA ARG A 123 9.56 -41.87 -2.80
C ARG A 123 10.40 -43.09 -3.21
N GLY A 124 10.38 -43.47 -4.49
CA GLY A 124 11.12 -44.60 -5.04
C GLY A 124 12.40 -44.17 -5.75
#